data_AF-A0A9D1J3L3-F1
#
_entry.id   AF-A0A9D1J3L3-F1
#
_cell.length_a   1.000
_cell.length_b   1.000
_cell.length_c   1.000
_cell.angle_alpha   90.00
_cell.angle_beta   90.00
_cell.angle_gamma   90.00
#
_symmetry.space_group_name_H-M   'P 1'
#
loop_
_entity.id
_entity.type
_entity.pdbx_description
1 polymer ?
#
loop_
_entity_poly.entity_id
_entity_poly.type
_entity_poly.pdbx_seq_one_letter_code
_entity_poly.pdbx_strand_id
1 'polypeptide(L)'
;MKKENNNSKSTALIILCVIILILAVIGVSYAAIFYSKMGEKVNRVTTGTMTMSYSENTNGINITNVNPMSDDVGRSLNDENQYFDFTVSASMSGNVIINYTITAIKEADSTLPNNAVKVYLTSLNNGRETQVLAPTKISDLQVASSSNIGVPDGQFILFNSNFNKTESRGYRLRMWVASDYVLPNVSQTYKLRVNVYGNTEV
;
A
#
# COMPACT_ATOMS: atom_id res chain seq x y z
N MET A 1 -72.82 -1.18 -4.57
CA MET A 1 -71.58 -1.64 -5.26
C MET A 1 -70.47 -0.63 -4.93
N LYS A 2 -69.61 -0.94 -3.95
CA LYS A 2 -68.60 -0.01 -3.42
C LYS A 2 -67.30 -0.25 -4.21
N LYS A 3 -66.87 0.73 -5.00
CA LYS A 3 -65.63 0.66 -5.79
C LYS A 3 -64.46 0.92 -4.84
N GLU A 4 -63.76 -0.14 -4.45
CA GLU A 4 -62.54 -0.04 -3.64
C GLU A 4 -61.41 0.52 -4.51
N ASN A 5 -60.84 1.65 -4.09
CA ASN A 5 -59.80 2.36 -4.83
C ASN A 5 -58.44 1.70 -4.55
N ASN A 6 -57.95 0.91 -5.50
CA ASN A 6 -56.73 0.12 -5.37
C ASN A 6 -55.43 0.93 -5.59
N ASN A 7 -55.54 2.25 -5.78
CA ASN A 7 -54.41 3.09 -6.18
C ASN A 7 -53.43 3.43 -5.05
N SER A 8 -53.87 3.48 -3.77
CA SER A 8 -52.97 3.84 -2.65
C SER A 8 -51.99 2.73 -2.28
N LYS A 9 -52.40 1.46 -2.40
CA LYS A 9 -51.55 0.27 -2.15
C LYS A 9 -50.42 0.18 -3.19
N SER A 10 -50.70 0.57 -4.43
CA SER A 10 -49.71 0.62 -5.51
C SER A 10 -48.70 1.76 -5.30
N THR A 11 -49.16 2.96 -4.92
CA THR A 11 -48.27 4.10 -4.64
C THR A 11 -47.33 3.84 -3.46
N ALA A 12 -47.81 3.22 -2.39
CA ALA A 12 -46.97 2.86 -1.23
C ALA A 12 -45.89 1.83 -1.60
N LEU A 13 -46.23 0.84 -2.44
CA LEU A 13 -45.30 -0.17 -2.93
C LEU A 13 -44.21 0.45 -3.81
N ILE A 14 -44.58 1.39 -4.69
CA ILE A 14 -43.63 2.09 -5.57
C ILE A 14 -42.64 2.93 -4.74
N ILE A 15 -43.11 3.66 -3.72
CA ILE A 15 -42.23 4.46 -2.84
C ILE A 15 -41.25 3.56 -2.09
N LEU A 16 -41.70 2.40 -1.58
CA LEU A 16 -40.84 1.44 -0.90
C LEU A 16 -39.73 0.90 -1.83
N CYS A 17 -40.07 0.57 -3.09
CA CYS A 17 -39.10 0.12 -4.09
C CYS A 17 -38.04 1.17 -4.41
N VAL A 18 -38.42 2.45 -4.49
CA VAL A 18 -37.49 3.56 -4.75
C VAL A 18 -36.52 3.76 -3.58
N ILE A 19 -36.99 3.63 -2.33
CA ILE A 19 -36.12 3.72 -1.14
C ILE A 19 -35.10 2.57 -1.11
N ILE A 20 -35.52 1.35 -1.44
CA ILE A 20 -34.62 0.19 -1.53
C ILE A 20 -33.56 0.41 -2.63
N LEU A 21 -33.95 0.96 -3.78
CA LEU A 21 -33.01 1.30 -4.86
C LEU A 21 -32.00 2.36 -4.45
N ILE A 22 -32.42 3.40 -3.72
CA ILE A 22 -31.49 4.43 -3.22
C ILE A 22 -30.53 3.83 -2.19
N LEU A 23 -31.01 2.97 -1.28
CA LEU A 23 -30.16 2.26 -0.32
C LEU A 23 -29.18 1.31 -1.02
N ALA A 24 -29.58 0.66 -2.11
CA ALA A 24 -28.69 -0.16 -2.92
C ALA A 24 -27.62 0.68 -3.63
N VAL A 25 -27.97 1.84 -4.18
CA VAL A 25 -27.01 2.76 -4.82
C VAL A 25 -25.99 3.29 -3.80
N ILE A 26 -26.44 3.66 -2.59
CA ILE A 26 -25.54 4.10 -1.51
C ILE A 26 -24.69 2.93 -1.00
N GLY A 27 -25.26 1.72 -0.91
CA GLY A 27 -24.54 0.49 -0.52
C GLY A 27 -23.49 0.04 -1.52
N VAL A 28 -23.73 0.19 -2.82
CA VAL A 28 -22.75 -0.11 -3.88
C VAL A 28 -21.70 1.00 -4.00
N SER A 29 -22.07 2.26 -3.73
CA SER A 29 -21.13 3.40 -3.74
C SER A 29 -20.09 3.35 -2.62
N TYR A 30 -20.36 2.60 -1.54
CA TYR A 30 -19.39 2.33 -0.46
C TYR A 30 -18.67 0.98 -0.59
N ALA A 31 -18.82 0.26 -1.71
CA ALA A 31 -18.25 -1.08 -1.88
C ALA A 31 -17.08 -1.15 -2.89
N ALA A 32 -16.44 -0.02 -3.22
CA ALA A 32 -15.07 -0.04 -3.74
C ALA A 32 -14.07 0.06 -2.56
N ILE A 33 -14.26 -0.77 -1.53
CA ILE A 33 -13.31 -0.87 -0.43
C ILE A 33 -12.39 -2.04 -0.72
N PHE A 34 -11.18 -1.69 -1.16
CA PHE A 34 -10.05 -2.58 -1.28
C PHE A 34 -9.69 -3.13 0.10
N TYR A 35 -10.07 -4.38 0.37
CA TYR A 35 -9.66 -5.10 1.58
C TYR A 35 -8.97 -6.41 1.21
N SER A 36 -7.76 -6.59 1.74
CA SER A 36 -6.82 -7.65 1.40
C SER A 36 -6.52 -8.49 2.65
N LYS A 37 -7.10 -9.69 2.76
CA LYS A 37 -6.80 -10.70 3.81
C LYS A 37 -5.60 -11.59 3.42
N MET A 38 -4.89 -12.09 4.44
CA MET A 38 -3.60 -12.82 4.43
C MET A 38 -3.46 -14.04 3.51
N GLY A 39 -2.21 -14.33 3.13
CA GLY A 39 -1.70 -15.63 2.63
C GLY A 39 -1.35 -15.61 1.15
N GLU A 40 -0.06 -15.75 0.80
CA GLU A 40 0.47 -15.84 -0.58
C GLU A 40 -0.16 -14.84 -1.58
N LYS A 41 0.19 -13.56 -1.42
CA LYS A 41 -0.73 -12.44 -1.71
C LYS A 41 -0.43 -11.72 -3.02
N VAL A 42 -0.81 -12.30 -4.16
CA VAL A 42 -0.87 -11.53 -5.43
C VAL A 42 -2.06 -10.56 -5.38
N ASN A 43 -1.85 -9.29 -4.96
CA ASN A 43 -2.93 -8.29 -4.92
C ASN A 43 -3.26 -7.81 -6.34
N ARG A 44 -4.32 -8.34 -6.98
CA ARG A 44 -4.72 -7.95 -8.35
C ARG A 44 -5.81 -6.87 -8.36
N VAL A 45 -5.56 -5.75 -9.03
CA VAL A 45 -6.58 -4.74 -9.36
C VAL A 45 -6.86 -4.86 -10.85
N THR A 46 -8.11 -5.11 -11.27
CA THR A 46 -8.48 -5.26 -12.68
C THR A 46 -9.55 -4.24 -13.08
N THR A 47 -9.28 -3.41 -14.08
CA THR A 47 -10.24 -2.49 -14.70
C THR A 47 -10.29 -2.77 -16.18
N GLY A 48 -11.30 -3.50 -16.68
CA GLY A 48 -11.61 -3.74 -18.12
C GLY A 48 -10.48 -4.25 -19.01
N THR A 49 -9.47 -3.41 -19.25
CA THR A 49 -8.30 -3.59 -20.11
C THR A 49 -6.96 -3.66 -19.36
N MET A 50 -6.96 -3.56 -18.02
CA MET A 50 -5.74 -3.40 -17.20
C MET A 50 -5.75 -4.29 -15.95
N THR A 51 -4.57 -4.78 -15.55
CA THR A 51 -4.35 -5.49 -14.29
C THR A 51 -3.05 -5.04 -13.63
N MET A 52 -3.06 -4.70 -12.34
CA MET A 52 -1.85 -4.49 -11.54
C MET A 52 -1.73 -5.57 -10.47
N SER A 53 -0.53 -6.09 -10.21
CA SER A 53 -0.27 -7.09 -9.17
C SER A 53 0.94 -6.77 -8.30
N TYR A 54 0.85 -7.08 -7.01
CA TYR A 54 1.94 -7.01 -6.03
C TYR A 54 2.25 -8.41 -5.49
N SER A 55 3.53 -8.78 -5.35
CA SER A 55 3.94 -10.05 -4.72
C SER A 55 5.15 -9.87 -3.81
N GLU A 56 5.16 -10.58 -2.68
CA GLU A 56 6.21 -10.58 -1.67
C GLU A 56 6.50 -12.01 -1.18
N ASN A 57 7.73 -12.29 -0.76
CA ASN A 57 8.11 -13.61 -0.20
C ASN A 57 7.95 -13.68 1.33
N THR A 58 7.92 -12.52 1.99
CA THR A 58 7.71 -12.39 3.44
C THR A 58 6.65 -11.32 3.70
N ASN A 59 6.08 -11.24 4.92
CA ASN A 59 4.97 -10.31 5.22
C ASN A 59 5.41 -8.84 5.48
N GLY A 60 6.67 -8.51 5.23
CA GLY A 60 7.28 -7.22 5.55
C GLY A 60 8.72 -7.34 6.05
N ILE A 61 9.24 -6.26 6.61
CA ILE A 61 10.61 -6.17 7.15
C ILE A 61 10.58 -5.92 8.65
N ASN A 62 11.38 -6.67 9.40
CA ASN A 62 11.51 -6.56 10.85
C ASN A 62 12.98 -6.46 11.23
N ILE A 63 13.33 -5.44 12.01
CA ILE A 63 14.63 -5.35 12.68
C ILE A 63 14.45 -5.49 14.18
N THR A 64 15.37 -6.20 14.83
CA THR A 64 15.37 -6.40 16.28
C THR A 64 16.80 -6.30 16.79
N ASN A 65 17.04 -5.44 17.79
CA ASN A 65 18.33 -5.30 18.47
C ASN A 65 19.54 -5.10 17.54
N VAL A 66 19.34 -4.40 16.43
CA VAL A 66 20.44 -4.08 15.51
C VAL A 66 21.19 -2.85 16.00
N ASN A 67 22.52 -2.91 15.95
CA ASN A 67 23.36 -1.78 16.30
C ASN A 67 23.10 -0.60 15.33
N PRO A 68 23.15 0.66 15.81
CA PRO A 68 23.12 1.84 14.96
C PRO A 68 24.22 1.75 13.90
N MET A 69 23.90 2.11 12.66
CA MET A 69 24.85 2.03 11.54
C MET A 69 24.72 3.22 10.60
N SER A 70 25.81 3.50 9.88
CA SER A 70 25.85 4.56 8.86
C SER A 70 25.04 4.17 7.64
N ASP A 71 24.74 5.16 6.81
CA ASP A 71 24.00 4.94 5.57
C ASP A 71 24.79 4.07 4.58
N ASP A 72 26.13 4.14 4.57
CA ASP A 72 26.97 3.30 3.71
C ASP A 72 26.83 1.81 4.04
N VAL A 73 26.79 1.47 5.33
CA VAL A 73 26.55 0.10 5.80
C VAL A 73 25.09 -0.29 5.55
N GLY A 74 24.15 0.57 5.93
CA GLY A 74 22.71 0.32 5.78
C GLY A 74 22.27 0.07 4.35
N ARG A 75 22.84 0.79 3.37
CA ARG A 75 22.59 0.57 1.94
C ARG A 75 23.12 -0.76 1.42
N SER A 76 24.12 -1.32 2.09
CA SER A 76 24.82 -2.54 1.69
C SER A 76 24.29 -3.79 2.40
N LEU A 77 23.25 -3.66 3.22
CA LEU A 77 22.61 -4.79 3.91
C LEU A 77 22.02 -5.79 2.91
N ASN A 78 22.46 -7.04 2.97
CA ASN A 78 22.06 -8.09 2.03
C ASN A 78 21.87 -9.46 2.71
N ASP A 79 21.86 -9.51 4.04
CA ASP A 79 21.58 -10.75 4.77
C ASP A 79 20.06 -10.94 4.94
N GLU A 80 19.68 -12.16 5.29
CA GLU A 80 18.30 -12.54 5.59
C GLU A 80 17.71 -11.59 6.66
N ASN A 81 16.47 -11.14 6.45
CA ASN A 81 15.73 -10.18 7.29
C ASN A 81 16.26 -8.72 7.32
N GLN A 82 17.35 -8.38 6.62
CA GLN A 82 17.83 -6.99 6.54
C GLN A 82 17.27 -6.21 5.35
N TYR A 83 16.73 -6.92 4.37
CA TYR A 83 16.07 -6.36 3.20
C TYR A 83 14.76 -7.08 2.92
N PHE A 84 13.91 -6.43 2.14
CA PHE A 84 12.61 -6.91 1.76
C PHE A 84 12.39 -6.69 0.27
N ASP A 85 12.30 -7.79 -0.47
CA ASP A 85 12.09 -7.81 -1.90
C ASP A 85 10.62 -8.02 -2.23
N PHE A 86 10.12 -7.21 -3.16
CA PHE A 86 8.76 -7.31 -3.69
C PHE A 86 8.74 -6.91 -5.15
N THR A 87 7.70 -7.33 -5.87
CA THR A 87 7.51 -7.01 -7.28
C THR A 87 6.17 -6.34 -7.51
N VAL A 88 6.17 -5.28 -8.32
CA VAL A 88 4.95 -4.65 -8.83
C VAL A 88 4.89 -4.92 -10.32
N SER A 89 3.77 -5.44 -10.80
CA SER A 89 3.56 -5.75 -12.21
C SER A 89 2.30 -5.09 -12.74
N ALA A 90 2.33 -4.70 -14.01
CA ALA A 90 1.19 -4.20 -14.75
C ALA A 90 1.01 -5.00 -16.05
N SER A 91 -0.25 -5.26 -16.40
CA SER A 91 -0.69 -5.80 -17.68
C SER A 91 -1.72 -4.84 -18.25
N MET A 92 -1.53 -4.42 -19.50
CA MET A 92 -2.30 -3.33 -20.11
C MET A 92 -2.63 -3.64 -21.56
N SER A 93 -3.84 -3.30 -21.99
CA SER A 93 -4.25 -3.33 -23.39
C SER A 93 -4.53 -1.90 -23.88
N GLY A 94 -3.76 -1.44 -24.86
CA GLY A 94 -3.81 -0.07 -25.38
C GLY A 94 -2.85 0.90 -24.69
N ASN A 95 -2.92 2.19 -25.05
CA ASN A 95 -2.07 3.26 -24.51
C ASN A 95 -2.71 3.87 -23.26
N VAL A 96 -2.65 3.16 -22.13
CA VAL A 96 -3.14 3.65 -20.84
C VAL A 96 -1.96 3.85 -19.88
N ILE A 97 -2.17 4.59 -18.78
CA ILE A 97 -1.19 4.77 -17.71
C ILE A 97 -1.80 4.24 -16.40
N ILE A 98 -1.05 3.44 -15.65
CA ILE A 98 -1.37 3.03 -14.27
C ILE A 98 -0.45 3.76 -13.34
N ASN A 99 -0.99 4.68 -12.53
CA ASN A 99 -0.23 5.26 -11.43
C ASN A 99 -0.27 4.30 -10.24
N TYR A 100 0.82 4.22 -9.49
CA TYR A 100 0.87 3.48 -8.24
C TYR A 100 1.77 4.15 -7.21
N THR A 101 1.44 3.93 -5.95
CA THR A 101 2.17 4.41 -4.79
C THR A 101 2.60 3.22 -3.95
N ILE A 102 3.90 3.14 -3.70
CA ILE A 102 4.50 2.22 -2.73
C ILE A 102 4.49 2.91 -1.38
N THR A 103 3.91 2.26 -0.38
CA THR A 103 3.87 2.75 1.00
C THR A 103 4.38 1.72 1.99
N ALA A 104 4.62 2.16 3.21
CA ALA A 104 4.80 1.28 4.35
C ALA A 104 3.99 1.76 5.56
N ILE A 105 3.60 0.83 6.42
CA ILE A 105 2.96 1.12 7.70
C ILE A 105 3.72 0.44 8.82
N LYS A 106 3.91 1.16 9.93
CA LYS A 106 4.51 0.64 11.16
C LYS A 106 3.52 -0.29 11.85
N GLU A 107 3.96 -1.50 12.18
CA GLU A 107 3.14 -2.44 12.96
C GLU A 107 3.10 -2.02 14.45
N ALA A 108 1.96 -2.27 15.09
CA ALA A 108 1.64 -1.75 16.42
C ALA A 108 2.57 -2.22 17.55
N ASP A 109 3.21 -3.38 17.38
CA ASP A 109 4.15 -3.98 18.33
C ASP A 109 5.60 -3.45 18.18
N SER A 110 5.82 -2.50 17.27
CA SER A 110 7.12 -1.84 17.09
C SER A 110 7.43 -0.89 18.26
N THR A 111 8.54 -1.11 18.95
CA THR A 111 8.96 -0.32 20.12
C THR A 111 9.96 0.79 19.78
N LEU A 112 10.73 0.66 18.70
CA LEU A 112 11.61 1.73 18.22
C LEU A 112 10.77 2.95 17.74
N PRO A 113 11.22 4.18 18.01
CA PRO A 113 10.57 5.38 17.51
C PRO A 113 10.93 5.65 16.04
N ASN A 114 10.04 6.34 15.32
CA ASN A 114 10.20 6.60 13.88
C ASN A 114 11.46 7.42 13.54
N ASN A 115 11.95 8.25 14.46
CA ASN A 115 13.16 9.05 14.26
C ASN A 115 14.47 8.26 14.46
N ALA A 116 14.40 7.02 14.94
CA ALA A 116 15.53 6.13 15.13
C ALA A 116 15.82 5.23 13.92
N VAL A 117 14.85 5.10 13.01
CA VAL A 117 14.88 4.10 11.93
C VAL A 117 14.95 4.80 10.59
N LYS A 118 15.86 4.34 9.74
CA LYS A 118 15.98 4.76 8.34
C LYS A 118 15.50 3.66 7.40
N VAL A 119 14.99 4.08 6.25
CA VAL A 119 14.67 3.21 5.13
C VAL A 119 15.35 3.67 3.85
N TYR A 120 15.56 2.72 2.95
CA TYR A 120 16.15 2.92 1.64
C TYR A 120 15.45 2.02 0.63
N LEU A 121 14.99 2.59 -0.48
CA LEU A 121 14.28 1.84 -1.51
C LEU A 121 15.05 1.92 -2.83
N THR A 122 15.24 0.76 -3.43
CA THR A 122 15.81 0.62 -4.77
C THR A 122 14.85 -0.11 -5.69
N SER A 123 14.90 0.22 -6.96
CA SER A 123 14.31 -0.59 -8.03
C SER A 123 15.34 -1.60 -8.52
N LEU A 124 14.88 -2.81 -8.82
CA LEU A 124 15.66 -3.92 -9.34
C LEU A 124 15.36 -4.10 -10.83
N ASN A 125 16.36 -3.87 -11.68
CA ASN A 125 16.29 -4.10 -13.11
C ASN A 125 17.41 -5.05 -13.52
N ASN A 126 17.09 -6.28 -13.91
CA ASN A 126 18.05 -7.31 -14.31
C ASN A 126 19.21 -7.48 -13.30
N GLY A 127 18.89 -7.52 -12.01
CA GLY A 127 19.87 -7.66 -10.92
C GLY A 127 20.66 -6.38 -10.60
N ARG A 128 20.38 -5.25 -11.28
CA ARG A 128 20.98 -3.95 -10.96
C ARG A 128 20.01 -3.13 -10.12
N GLU A 129 20.53 -2.58 -9.02
CA GLU A 129 19.78 -1.69 -8.14
C GLU A 129 19.94 -0.23 -8.55
N THR A 130 18.83 0.48 -8.68
CA THR A 130 18.79 1.94 -8.86
C THR A 130 18.02 2.56 -7.70
N GLN A 131 18.62 3.54 -7.02
CA GLN A 131 17.98 4.28 -5.93
C GLN A 131 16.70 4.97 -6.41
N VAL A 132 15.60 4.74 -5.69
CA VAL A 132 14.31 5.45 -5.90
C VAL A 132 13.87 6.21 -4.65
N LEU A 133 14.41 5.85 -3.48
CA LEU A 133 14.32 6.62 -2.23
C LEU A 133 15.70 6.63 -1.58
N ALA A 134 16.26 7.82 -1.31
CA ALA A 134 17.49 7.96 -0.55
C ALA A 134 17.29 7.50 0.91
N PRO A 135 18.37 7.16 1.66
CA PRO A 135 18.27 6.88 3.09
C PRO A 135 17.51 7.99 3.84
N THR A 136 16.33 7.68 4.33
CA THR A 136 15.41 8.66 4.95
C THR A 136 14.89 8.10 6.26
N LYS A 137 14.85 8.91 7.32
CA LYS A 137 14.24 8.48 8.60
C LYS A 137 12.74 8.32 8.41
N ILE A 138 12.12 7.36 9.11
CA ILE A 138 10.66 7.19 9.02
C ILE A 138 9.92 8.46 9.44
N SER A 139 10.44 9.20 10.42
CA SER A 139 9.88 10.50 10.85
C SER A 139 9.82 11.56 9.76
N ASP A 140 10.66 11.43 8.73
CA ASP A 140 10.85 12.46 7.70
C ASP A 140 10.09 12.11 6.40
N LEU A 141 9.46 10.93 6.36
CA LEU A 141 8.63 10.51 5.24
C LEU A 141 7.30 11.24 5.25
N GLN A 142 6.78 11.54 4.06
CA GLN A 142 5.41 12.00 3.91
C GLN A 142 4.45 10.91 4.41
N VAL A 143 3.48 11.32 5.23
CA VAL A 143 2.38 10.47 5.67
C VAL A 143 1.17 10.76 4.81
N ALA A 144 0.57 9.71 4.25
CA ALA A 144 -0.65 9.81 3.50
C ALA A 144 -1.78 10.36 4.36
N SER A 145 -2.56 11.24 3.74
CA SER A 145 -3.73 11.90 4.32
C SER A 145 -4.90 11.80 3.34
N SER A 146 -6.05 12.35 3.71
CA SER A 146 -7.26 12.40 2.87
C SER A 146 -7.06 13.05 1.50
N SER A 147 -5.97 13.81 1.30
CA SER A 147 -5.58 14.37 0.00
C SER A 147 -4.91 13.37 -0.96
N ASN A 148 -4.45 12.23 -0.46
CA ASN A 148 -3.77 11.20 -1.23
C ASN A 148 -4.76 10.14 -1.74
N ILE A 149 -5.41 10.45 -2.87
CA ILE A 149 -6.44 9.59 -3.47
C ILE A 149 -5.91 8.16 -3.69
N GLY A 150 -6.63 7.18 -3.15
CA GLY A 150 -6.33 5.75 -3.31
C GLY A 150 -5.36 5.16 -2.27
N VAL A 151 -4.80 5.99 -1.38
CA VAL A 151 -3.90 5.56 -0.30
C VAL A 151 -4.57 5.81 1.06
N PRO A 152 -4.70 4.81 1.95
CA PRO A 152 -5.24 5.02 3.29
C PRO A 152 -4.41 5.99 4.14
N ASP A 153 -5.08 6.75 5.00
CA ASP A 153 -4.44 7.64 5.97
C ASP A 153 -3.44 6.90 6.88
N GLY A 154 -2.35 7.58 7.23
CA GLY A 154 -1.33 7.05 8.15
C GLY A 154 -0.26 6.16 7.50
N GLN A 155 -0.33 5.94 6.18
CA GLN A 155 0.70 5.23 5.43
C GLN A 155 1.91 6.13 5.16
N PHE A 156 3.13 5.64 5.39
CA PHE A 156 4.35 6.33 4.95
C PHE A 156 4.52 6.15 3.45
N ILE A 157 4.60 7.24 2.70
CA ILE A 157 4.81 7.21 1.25
C ILE A 157 6.30 6.99 0.97
N LEU A 158 6.63 5.90 0.28
CA LEU A 158 8.01 5.57 -0.06
C LEU A 158 8.36 6.00 -1.48
N PHE A 159 7.44 5.79 -2.44
CA PHE A 159 7.70 6.08 -3.84
C PHE A 159 6.41 6.15 -4.66
N ASN A 160 6.32 7.11 -5.58
CA ASN A 160 5.25 7.22 -6.57
C ASN A 160 5.80 6.93 -7.96
N SER A 161 5.07 6.17 -8.76
CA SER A 161 5.51 5.78 -10.08
C SER A 161 4.32 5.39 -10.96
N ASN A 162 4.59 5.07 -12.21
CA ASN A 162 3.59 4.62 -13.15
C ASN A 162 4.11 3.53 -14.11
N PHE A 163 3.15 2.78 -14.67
CA PHE A 163 3.34 1.91 -15.83
C PHE A 163 2.60 2.51 -17.02
N ASN A 164 3.26 2.51 -18.18
CA ASN A 164 2.69 2.90 -19.48
C ASN A 164 2.68 1.74 -20.49
N LYS A 165 3.06 0.54 -20.04
CA LYS A 165 3.11 -0.70 -20.82
C LYS A 165 3.04 -1.89 -19.88
N THR A 166 2.79 -3.07 -20.44
CA THR A 166 2.87 -4.35 -19.72
C THR A 166 4.32 -4.63 -19.33
N GLU A 167 4.63 -4.60 -18.04
CA GLU A 167 5.95 -4.93 -17.50
C GLU A 167 5.88 -5.22 -15.99
N SER A 168 6.98 -5.72 -15.45
CA SER A 168 7.19 -5.97 -14.02
C SER A 168 8.43 -5.22 -13.55
N ARG A 169 8.36 -4.61 -12.36
CA ARG A 169 9.47 -3.93 -11.70
C ARG A 169 9.67 -4.53 -10.31
N GLY A 170 10.87 -5.03 -10.05
CA GLY A 170 11.28 -5.46 -8.73
C GLY A 170 11.71 -4.28 -7.87
N TYR A 171 11.58 -4.42 -6.55
CA TYR A 171 12.02 -3.44 -5.58
C TYR A 171 12.65 -4.13 -4.38
N ARG A 172 13.61 -3.44 -3.77
CA ARG A 172 14.25 -3.86 -2.52
C ARG A 172 14.24 -2.72 -1.50
N LEU A 173 13.53 -2.96 -0.41
CA LEU A 173 13.50 -2.08 0.76
C LEU A 173 14.53 -2.55 1.78
N ARG A 174 15.36 -1.65 2.27
CA ARG A 174 16.27 -1.87 3.41
C ARG A 174 15.87 -0.99 4.57
N MET A 175 16.11 -1.47 5.78
CA MET A 175 15.77 -0.76 7.01
C MET A 175 16.84 -0.99 8.08
N TRP A 176 17.23 0.07 8.78
CA TRP A 176 18.23 -0.02 9.86
C TRP A 176 18.04 1.06 10.91
N VAL A 177 18.69 0.88 12.06
CA VAL A 177 18.76 1.90 13.11
C VAL A 177 19.82 2.93 12.72
N ALA A 178 19.43 4.20 12.67
CA ALA A 178 20.29 5.31 12.28
C ALA A 178 21.47 5.46 13.24
N SER A 179 22.68 5.73 12.73
CA SER A 179 23.92 5.86 13.51
C SER A 179 23.88 6.88 14.65
N ASP A 180 23.00 7.88 14.55
CA ASP A 180 22.82 8.93 15.54
C ASP A 180 21.85 8.57 16.67
N TYR A 181 21.23 7.38 16.62
CA TYR A 181 20.34 6.91 17.67
C TYR A 181 21.11 6.20 18.79
N VAL A 182 20.82 6.59 20.03
CA VAL A 182 21.39 5.95 21.22
C VAL A 182 20.45 4.84 21.68
N LEU A 183 20.91 3.59 21.58
CA LEU A 183 20.13 2.45 22.05
C LEU A 183 20.06 2.42 23.59
N PRO A 184 18.87 2.20 24.18
CA PRO A 184 18.73 1.86 25.59
C PRO A 184 19.15 0.41 25.85
N ASN A 185 19.36 0.06 27.12
CA ASN A 185 19.70 -1.31 27.56
C ASN A 185 18.52 -2.30 27.51
N VAL A 186 17.52 -2.04 26.67
CA VAL A 186 16.35 -2.90 26.48
C VAL A 186 16.21 -3.24 25.01
N SER A 187 15.78 -4.48 24.76
CA SER A 187 15.54 -4.96 23.41
C SER A 187 14.45 -4.14 22.72
N GLN A 188 14.70 -3.68 21.49
CA GLN A 188 13.71 -2.96 20.70
C GLN A 188 13.56 -3.51 19.29
N THR A 189 12.37 -3.33 18.73
CA THR A 189 12.00 -3.83 17.40
C THR A 189 11.30 -2.75 16.60
N TYR A 190 11.48 -2.79 15.28
CA TYR A 190 10.70 -2.01 14.33
C TYR A 190 10.27 -2.90 13.17
N LYS A 191 8.97 -2.88 12.89
CA LYS A 191 8.34 -3.70 11.85
C LYS A 191 7.58 -2.80 10.88
N LEU A 192 7.85 -3.00 9.60
CA LEU A 192 7.12 -2.36 8.51
C LEU A 192 6.45 -3.40 7.64
N ARG A 193 5.19 -3.13 7.29
CA ARG A 193 4.49 -3.81 6.21
C ARG A 193 4.44 -2.89 5.00
N VAL A 194 4.87 -3.40 3.85
CA VAL A 194 4.82 -2.67 2.57
C VAL A 194 3.46 -2.89 1.92
N ASN A 195 2.90 -1.83 1.34
CA ASN A 195 1.67 -1.90 0.54
C ASN A 195 1.89 -1.18 -0.79
N VAL A 196 1.12 -1.58 -1.81
CA VAL A 196 1.12 -0.90 -3.10
C VAL A 196 -0.32 -0.62 -3.51
N TYR A 197 -0.60 0.66 -3.77
CA TYR A 197 -1.92 1.15 -4.15
C TYR A 197 -1.86 1.65 -5.58
N GLY A 198 -2.78 1.17 -6.43
CA GLY A 198 -2.92 1.62 -7.81
C GLY A 198 -4.03 2.63 -7.91
N ASN A 199 -3.81 3.69 -8.69
CA ASN A 199 -4.84 4.64 -9.05
C ASN A 199 -4.80 4.87 -10.57
N THR A 200 -5.96 4.81 -11.21
CA THR A 200 -6.13 5.24 -12.59
C THR A 200 -6.66 6.66 -12.53
N GLU A 201 -5.95 7.63 -13.09
CA GLU A 201 -6.60 8.91 -13.42
C GLU A 201 -7.77 8.58 -14.35
N VAL A 202 -8.99 8.86 -13.89
CA VAL A 202 -10.23 8.70 -14.66
C VAL A 202 -10.52 10.00 -15.37
#